data_AF-A0A961W4W3-F1
#
_entry.id   AF-A0A961W4W3-F1
#
_cell.length_a   1.000
_cell.length_b   1.000
_cell.length_c   1.000
_cell.angle_alpha   90.00
_cell.angle_beta   90.00
_cell.angle_gamma   90.00
#
_symmetry.space_group_name_H-M   'P 1'
#
loop_
_entity.id
_entity.type
_entity.pdbx_description
1 polymer ?
#
loop_
_entity_poly.entity_id
_entity_poly.type
_entity_poly.pdbx_seq_one_letter_code
_entity_poly.pdbx_strand_id
1 'polypeptide(L)'
;MTPPDNADANARPLSIAERAMAARHADAPWFDRLNPEQHRAVNTLDGPLLVLAGAGTGKTRVLTARIAHILGTGRAFPSQILAVTFT
;
A
#
# COMPACT_ATOMS: atom_id res chain seq x y z
N MET A 1 9.61 -43.91 1.90
CA MET A 1 8.95 -43.72 0.59
C MET A 1 7.68 -42.93 0.83
N THR A 2 7.78 -41.62 1.08
CA THR A 2 6.63 -40.73 1.23
C THR A 2 6.18 -40.27 -0.16
N PRO A 3 4.87 -40.27 -0.48
CA PRO A 3 4.39 -39.81 -1.77
C PRO A 3 4.66 -38.30 -1.94
N PRO A 4 4.91 -37.81 -3.18
CA PRO A 4 5.05 -36.39 -3.42
C PRO A 4 3.71 -35.68 -3.17
N ASP A 5 3.79 -34.60 -2.39
CA ASP A 5 2.69 -33.71 -2.04
C ASP A 5 2.21 -33.00 -3.33
N ASN A 6 1.10 -33.48 -3.87
CA ASN A 6 0.55 -33.02 -5.14
C ASN A 6 -0.35 -31.79 -4.87
N ALA A 7 0.21 -30.73 -4.28
CA ALA A 7 -0.55 -29.59 -3.77
C ALA A 7 -0.79 -28.46 -4.78
N ASP A 8 -0.09 -28.42 -5.93
CA ASP A 8 -0.14 -27.24 -6.81
C ASP A 8 -0.72 -27.51 -8.22
N ALA A 9 -1.36 -28.66 -8.44
CA ALA A 9 -1.82 -29.08 -9.77
C ALA A 9 -3.05 -28.30 -10.33
N ASN A 10 -3.55 -27.29 -9.63
CA ASN A 10 -4.75 -26.54 -10.06
C ASN A 10 -4.64 -25.01 -9.85
N ALA A 11 -3.47 -24.42 -10.09
CA ALA A 11 -3.36 -22.98 -10.22
C ALA A 11 -3.92 -22.54 -11.59
N ARG A 12 -5.22 -22.26 -11.66
CA ARG A 12 -5.82 -21.66 -12.86
C ARG A 12 -5.05 -20.37 -13.23
N PRO A 13 -4.62 -20.20 -14.49
CA PRO A 13 -3.94 -18.98 -14.88
C PRO A 13 -4.87 -17.79 -14.66
N LEU A 14 -4.36 -16.74 -14.02
CA LEU A 14 -5.11 -15.50 -13.76
C LEU A 14 -5.74 -14.98 -15.07
N SER A 15 -6.98 -14.53 -14.98
CA SER A 15 -7.67 -13.89 -16.10
C SER A 15 -6.92 -12.62 -16.55
N ILE A 16 -7.15 -12.21 -17.79
CA ILE A 16 -6.59 -10.95 -18.33
C ILE A 16 -6.97 -9.76 -17.43
N ALA A 17 -8.20 -9.76 -16.92
CA ALA A 17 -8.68 -8.73 -15.99
C ALA A 17 -7.91 -8.75 -14.66
N GLU A 18 -7.70 -9.91 -14.05
CA GLU A 18 -6.94 -10.04 -12.81
C GLU A 18 -5.48 -9.64 -12.98
N ARG A 19 -4.85 -10.04 -14.09
CA ARG A 19 -3.47 -9.66 -14.42
C ARG A 19 -3.34 -8.16 -14.67
N ALA A 20 -4.30 -7.56 -15.36
CA ALA A 20 -4.35 -6.12 -15.58
C ALA A 20 -4.54 -5.37 -14.24
N MET A 21 -5.45 -5.81 -13.38
CA MET A 21 -5.65 -5.20 -12.07
C MET A 21 -4.43 -5.35 -11.15
N ALA A 22 -3.77 -6.52 -11.17
CA ALA A 22 -2.54 -6.75 -10.41
C ALA A 22 -1.39 -5.86 -10.92
N ALA A 23 -1.20 -5.74 -12.23
CA ALA A 23 -0.18 -4.87 -12.82
C ALA A 23 -0.37 -3.39 -12.46
N ARG A 24 -1.61 -2.92 -12.33
CA ARG A 24 -1.92 -1.55 -11.90
C ARG A 24 -1.54 -1.25 -10.44
N HIS A 25 -1.48 -2.28 -9.61
CA HIS A 25 -1.08 -2.18 -8.20
C HIS A 25 0.38 -2.60 -7.97
N ALA A 26 1.03 -3.24 -8.96
CA ALA A 26 2.40 -3.73 -8.86
C ALA A 26 3.42 -2.59 -8.77
N ASP A 27 3.17 -1.49 -9.50
CA ASP A 27 3.94 -0.27 -9.37
C ASP A 27 3.29 0.61 -8.31
N ALA A 28 3.95 0.77 -7.17
CA ALA A 28 3.52 1.61 -6.05
C ALA A 28 4.35 2.91 -6.00
N PRO A 29 4.21 3.82 -7.00
CA PRO A 29 5.09 4.98 -7.18
C PRO A 29 5.03 5.98 -6.02
N TRP A 30 4.03 5.88 -5.15
CA TRP A 30 3.94 6.70 -3.95
C TRP A 30 4.99 6.36 -2.88
N PHE A 31 5.72 5.25 -3.02
CA PHE A 31 6.89 4.94 -2.19
C PHE A 31 8.17 5.59 -2.72
N ASP A 32 8.15 6.17 -3.92
CA ASP A 32 9.32 6.78 -4.51
C ASP A 32 9.81 7.95 -3.63
N ARG A 33 11.12 7.95 -3.36
CA ARG A 33 11.82 9.03 -2.63
C ARG A 33 11.36 9.17 -1.17
N LEU A 34 10.79 8.12 -0.57
CA LEU A 34 10.60 8.04 0.87
C LEU A 34 11.88 7.55 1.56
N ASN A 35 12.22 8.14 2.71
CA ASN A 35 13.24 7.57 3.59
C ASN A 35 12.66 6.38 4.39
N PRO A 36 13.49 5.58 5.10
CA PRO A 36 13.00 4.41 5.83
C PRO A 36 11.89 4.68 6.85
N GLU A 37 11.98 5.79 7.60
CA GLU A 37 10.96 6.15 8.60
C GLU A 37 9.63 6.57 7.95
N GLN A 38 9.71 7.30 6.84
CA GLN A 38 8.54 7.65 6.03
C GLN A 38 7.89 6.39 5.44
N HIS A 39 8.70 5.43 4.97
CA HIS A 39 8.24 4.14 4.49
C HIS A 39 7.48 3.38 5.58
N ARG A 40 8.02 3.36 6.80
CA ARG A 40 7.39 2.74 7.96
C ARG A 40 6.06 3.41 8.30
N ALA A 41 6.00 4.74 8.27
CA ALA A 41 4.76 5.48 8.52
C ALA A 41 3.67 5.17 7.47
N VAL A 42 4.05 5.05 6.19
CA VAL A 42 3.11 4.69 5.10
C VAL A 42 2.61 3.26 5.24
N ASN A 43 3.48 2.30 5.59
CA ASN A 43 3.11 0.89 5.75
C ASN A 43 2.38 0.56 7.07
N THR A 44 2.40 1.46 8.05
CA THR A 44 1.66 1.25 9.31
C THR A 44 0.20 1.63 9.11
N LEU A 45 -0.61 0.64 8.74
CA LEU A 45 -2.02 0.81 8.35
C LEU A 45 -3.03 0.43 9.44
N ASP A 46 -2.59 -0.37 10.41
CA ASP A 46 -3.45 -0.89 11.47
C ASP A 46 -3.27 -0.10 12.76
N GLY A 47 -4.38 0.29 13.38
CA GLY A 47 -4.40 1.07 14.63
C GLY A 47 -4.00 2.55 14.51
N PRO A 48 -4.01 3.29 15.63
CA PRO A 48 -3.60 4.69 15.67
C PRO A 48 -2.09 4.86 15.42
N LEU A 49 -1.70 5.88 14.64
CA LEU A 49 -0.31 6.21 14.34
C LEU A 49 -0.06 7.70 14.56
N LEU A 50 0.97 8.04 15.35
CA LEU A 50 1.49 9.40 15.50
C LEU A 50 2.80 9.54 14.72
N VAL A 51 2.87 10.51 13.82
CA VAL A 51 4.10 10.84 13.08
C VAL A 51 4.62 12.20 13.53
N LEU A 52 5.80 12.21 14.17
CA LEU A 52 6.48 13.44 14.57
C LEU A 52 7.43 13.90 13.47
N ALA A 53 7.29 15.13 13.00
CA ALA A 53 8.01 15.60 11.83
C ALA A 53 8.29 17.11 11.84
N GLY A 54 9.57 17.48 11.71
CA GLY A 54 10.03 18.87 11.63
C GLY A 54 9.60 19.60 10.35
N ALA A 55 9.90 20.89 10.27
CA ALA A 55 9.67 21.67 9.04
C ALA A 55 10.49 21.09 7.87
N GLY A 56 9.93 21.11 6.65
CA GLY A 56 10.61 20.63 5.44
C GLY A 56 10.83 19.12 5.32
N THR A 57 10.45 18.32 6.31
CA THR A 57 10.71 16.85 6.36
C THR A 57 9.74 15.99 5.53
N GLY A 58 8.91 16.61 4.68
CA GLY A 58 8.00 15.88 3.80
C GLY A 58 6.72 15.35 4.45
N LYS A 59 6.21 15.99 5.51
CA LYS A 59 4.92 15.64 6.17
C LYS A 59 3.78 15.37 5.20
N THR A 60 3.55 16.30 4.28
CA THR A 60 2.48 16.18 3.27
C THR A 60 2.73 14.99 2.35
N ARG A 61 3.98 14.72 1.96
CA ARG A 61 4.34 13.56 1.14
C ARG A 61 4.03 12.25 1.84
N VAL A 62 4.34 12.12 3.13
CA VAL A 62 4.00 10.94 3.92
C VAL A 62 2.48 10.75 3.98
N LEU A 63 1.73 11.82 4.25
CA LEU A 63 0.27 11.77 4.31
C LEU A 63 -0.34 11.33 2.98
N THR A 64 0.07 11.93 1.85
CA THR A 64 -0.46 11.59 0.53
C THR A 64 -0.03 10.19 0.10
N ALA A 65 1.21 9.78 0.38
CA ALA A 65 1.68 8.43 0.09
C ALA A 65 0.92 7.37 0.89
N ARG A 66 0.60 7.65 2.16
CA ARG A 66 -0.21 6.75 2.99
C ARG A 66 -1.64 6.60 2.46
N ILE A 67 -2.27 7.70 2.03
CA ILE A 67 -3.60 7.65 1.40
C ILE A 67 -3.54 6.85 0.08
N ALA A 68 -2.55 7.13 -0.77
CA ALA A 68 -2.35 6.39 -2.02
C ALA A 68 -2.13 4.90 -1.76
N HIS A 69 -1.36 4.54 -0.73
CA HIS A 69 -1.12 3.16 -0.36
C HIS A 69 -2.38 2.44 0.13
N ILE A 70 -3.20 3.08 0.97
CA ILE A 70 -4.48 2.54 1.44
C ILE A 70 -5.41 2.26 0.26
N LEU A 71 -5.50 3.20 -0.70
CA LEU A 71 -6.35 3.05 -1.88
C LEU A 71 -5.80 1.99 -2.85
N GLY A 72 -4.50 2.04 -3.15
CA GLY A 72 -3.83 1.13 -4.09
C GLY A 72 -3.75 -0.32 -3.59
N THR A 73 -3.88 -0.55 -2.29
CA THR A 73 -3.98 -1.91 -1.71
C THR A 73 -5.41 -2.36 -1.48
N GLY A 74 -6.41 -1.54 -1.82
CA GLY A 74 -7.82 -1.87 -1.64
C GLY A 74 -8.27 -1.95 -0.17
N ARG A 75 -7.51 -1.37 0.77
CA ARG A 75 -7.89 -1.38 2.20
C ARG A 75 -9.05 -0.45 2.54
N ALA A 76 -9.29 0.57 1.72
CA ALA A 76 -10.44 1.44 1.82
C ALA A 76 -10.84 2.00 0.46
N PHE A 77 -12.11 2.35 0.30
CA PHE A 77 -12.59 3.18 -0.79
C PHE A 77 -12.30 4.67 -0.52
N PRO A 78 -12.20 5.51 -1.56
CA PRO A 78 -11.98 6.95 -1.37
C PRO A 78 -12.98 7.63 -0.43
N SER A 79 -14.24 7.21 -0.44
CA SER A 79 -15.30 7.73 0.43
C SER A 79 -15.15 7.37 1.91
N GLN A 80 -14.22 6.46 2.25
CA GLN A 80 -13.97 6.00 3.62
C GLN A 80 -12.75 6.69 4.25
N ILE A 81 -12.12 7.65 3.55
CA ILE A 81 -10.94 8.39 4.03
C ILE A 81 -11.32 9.85 4.29
N LEU A 82 -11.03 10.35 5.50
CA LEU A 82 -11.10 11.76 5.85
C LEU A 82 -9.68 12.29 6.10
N ALA A 83 -9.29 13.34 5.38
CA ALA A 83 -8.05 14.07 5.58
C ALA A 83 -8.35 15.53 5.91
N VAL A 84 -7.84 16.01 7.05
CA VAL A 84 -8.08 17.38 7.53
C VAL A 84 -6.75 18.09 7.69
N THR A 85 -6.66 19.35 7.26
CA THR A 85 -5.47 20.19 7.37
C THR A 85 -5.83 21.59 7.81
N PHE A 86 -4.86 22.30 8.37
CA PHE A 86 -4.85 23.76 8.50
C PHE A 86 -3.96 24.35 7.41
N THR A 87 -4.24 25.58 6.98
CA THR A 87 -3.46 26.32 5.96
C THR A 87 -2.58 27.37 6.60
#